data_AF-A0A146JZU8-F1
#
_entry.id   AF-A0A146JZU8-F1
#
_cell.length_a   1.000
_cell.length_b   1.000
_cell.length_c   1.000
_cell.angle_alpha   90.00
_cell.angle_beta   90.00
_cell.angle_gamma   90.00
#
_symmetry.space_group_name_H-M   'P 1'
#
loop_
_entity.id
_entity.type
_entity.pdbx_description
1 polymer ?
#
loop_
_entity_poly.entity_id
_entity_poly.type
_entity_poly.pdbx_seq_one_letter_code
_entity_poly.pdbx_strand_id
1 'polypeptide(L)'
;STHKFKQQVYNVLNSYFLDKGPYLIKKKQIIYLDKSFDSKVLMDLEFDTKSDAHYHQGKIYVLNIDHQLYTVDTSSKEIIRQDQQIFNVFTFFSIIDDFFIFNDIDLNLFVVNLMTLEKFKTDFNNCYRLYTFLDKVLLHCKVEQQFWFIVCQFNNGQLTELKRMQGIIDQPMFHSNNLGLQKIYRKNQIIDLSDIYSEMIDKSAKSNQFYHPIYGATFWPEYSQKQSRLYLQTLIGKLEDDEFVQKLEQPEGKRKLLLQHSNEKLQKSNKLRFPNHIKLFAANCKVKKHIKESFLKLNLIDLNAHLVVDDFE
;
A
#
# COMPACT_ATOMS: atom_id res chain seq x y z
N SER A 1 22.07 -4.24 0.73
CA SER A 1 22.11 -3.95 -0.71
C SER A 1 20.69 -3.73 -1.21
N THR A 2 20.41 -2.69 -1.97
CA THR A 2 19.09 -2.48 -2.59
C THR A 2 19.06 -3.17 -3.95
N HIS A 3 18.19 -4.17 -4.11
CA HIS A 3 18.00 -4.83 -5.41
C HIS A 3 17.56 -3.80 -6.46
N LYS A 4 18.22 -3.82 -7.62
CA LYS A 4 17.99 -2.90 -8.74
C LYS A 4 17.30 -3.64 -9.87
N PHE A 5 16.16 -3.14 -10.33
CA PHE A 5 15.46 -3.72 -11.46
C PHE A 5 16.12 -3.32 -12.79
N LYS A 6 16.26 -4.28 -13.71
CA LYS A 6 16.82 -4.06 -15.06
C LYS A 6 15.78 -3.52 -16.06
N GLN A 7 14.50 -3.69 -15.76
CA GLN A 7 13.36 -3.32 -16.60
C GLN A 7 12.31 -2.67 -15.70
N GLN A 8 11.38 -1.93 -16.31
CA GLN A 8 10.22 -1.39 -15.61
C GLN A 8 9.42 -2.53 -14.98
N VAL A 9 9.10 -2.37 -13.71
CA VAL A 9 8.22 -3.23 -12.91
C VAL A 9 7.13 -2.34 -12.34
N TYR A 10 5.90 -2.82 -12.41
CA TYR A 10 4.75 -2.13 -11.84
C TYR A 10 4.44 -2.69 -10.45
N ASN A 11 3.81 -1.90 -9.60
CA ASN A 11 3.40 -2.33 -8.28
C ASN A 11 1.94 -2.79 -8.29
N VAL A 12 1.60 -3.73 -7.40
CA VAL A 12 0.24 -3.85 -6.91
C VAL A 12 0.15 -3.01 -5.63
N LEU A 13 -0.48 -1.83 -5.71
CA LEU A 13 -0.61 -0.91 -4.59
C LEU A 13 -1.42 -1.57 -3.46
N ASN A 14 -1.10 -1.24 -2.21
CA ASN A 14 -1.78 -1.76 -1.00
C ASN A 14 -1.64 -3.27 -0.77
N SER A 15 -0.76 -3.94 -1.51
CA SER A 15 -0.53 -5.39 -1.39
C SER A 15 0.43 -5.79 -0.26
N TYR A 16 0.95 -4.86 0.54
CA TYR A 16 1.97 -5.17 1.56
C TYR A 16 1.52 -6.24 2.55
N PHE A 17 0.26 -6.21 3.01
CA PHE A 17 -0.29 -7.19 3.95
C PHE A 17 -0.86 -8.44 3.26
N LEU A 18 -0.56 -8.68 1.98
CA LEU A 18 -0.73 -10.02 1.41
C LEU A 18 0.38 -10.95 1.92
N ASP A 19 0.16 -12.27 1.88
CA ASP A 19 1.04 -13.30 2.49
C ASP A 19 2.53 -13.07 2.19
N LYS A 20 2.84 -12.79 0.91
CA LYS A 20 4.18 -12.55 0.35
C LYS A 20 4.34 -11.15 -0.22
N GLY A 21 3.44 -10.24 0.17
CA GLY A 21 3.45 -8.84 -0.24
C GLY A 21 4.75 -8.11 0.15
N PRO A 22 5.16 -7.07 -0.60
CA PRO A 22 4.41 -6.42 -1.68
C PRO A 22 4.49 -7.20 -3.00
N TYR A 23 3.37 -7.23 -3.71
CA TYR A 23 3.27 -7.82 -5.05
C TYR A 23 3.70 -6.81 -6.11
N LEU A 24 4.27 -7.35 -7.18
CA LEU A 24 4.78 -6.64 -8.33
C LEU A 24 4.18 -7.23 -9.60
N ILE A 25 4.16 -6.47 -10.68
CA ILE A 25 3.76 -6.95 -12.00
C ILE A 25 4.93 -6.78 -12.97
N LYS A 26 5.28 -7.88 -13.63
CA LYS A 26 6.29 -7.92 -14.69
C LYS A 26 5.66 -8.53 -15.93
N LYS A 27 5.43 -7.69 -16.95
CA LYS A 27 4.70 -8.07 -18.18
C LYS A 27 3.28 -8.56 -17.82
N LYS A 28 3.01 -9.84 -18.05
CA LYS A 28 1.75 -10.53 -17.75
C LYS A 28 1.75 -11.30 -16.42
N GLN A 29 2.72 -11.08 -15.53
CA GLN A 29 2.86 -11.90 -14.32
C GLN A 29 2.77 -11.07 -13.06
N ILE A 30 1.93 -11.50 -12.12
CA ILE A 30 1.99 -11.04 -10.72
C ILE A 30 3.07 -11.87 -10.01
N ILE A 31 4.03 -11.20 -9.41
CA ILE A 31 5.20 -11.80 -8.76
C ILE A 31 5.42 -11.19 -7.38
N TYR A 32 6.22 -11.86 -6.55
CA TYR A 32 6.92 -11.25 -5.41
C TYR A 32 8.42 -11.55 -5.49
N LEU A 33 9.22 -10.81 -4.73
CA LEU A 33 10.64 -11.13 -4.54
C LEU A 33 10.83 -11.84 -3.20
N ASP A 34 11.53 -12.96 -3.20
CA ASP A 34 11.89 -13.65 -1.96
C ASP A 34 13.05 -12.95 -1.22
N LYS A 35 13.52 -13.55 -0.12
CA LYS A 35 14.63 -13.00 0.69
C LYS A 35 15.96 -12.89 -0.07
N SER A 36 16.12 -13.66 -1.15
CA SER A 36 17.28 -13.63 -2.04
C SER A 36 17.11 -12.65 -3.20
N PHE A 37 15.96 -11.94 -3.26
CA PHE A 37 15.52 -11.11 -4.37
C PHE A 37 15.22 -11.88 -5.66
N ASP A 38 14.97 -13.17 -5.57
CA ASP A 38 14.52 -13.96 -6.72
C ASP A 38 13.03 -13.75 -6.96
N SER A 39 12.67 -13.53 -8.22
CA SER A 39 11.28 -13.39 -8.64
C SER A 39 10.55 -14.73 -8.56
N LYS A 40 9.43 -14.76 -7.84
CA LYS A 40 8.54 -15.92 -7.75
C LYS A 40 7.17 -15.54 -8.29
N VAL A 41 6.67 -16.34 -9.24
CA VAL A 41 5.37 -16.11 -9.89
C VAL A 41 4.25 -16.54 -8.94
N LEU A 42 3.26 -15.66 -8.78
CA LEU A 42 2.03 -15.92 -8.03
C LEU A 42 0.88 -16.26 -8.98
N MET A 43 0.82 -15.56 -10.12
CA MET A 43 -0.24 -15.69 -11.12
C MET A 43 0.21 -15.15 -12.48
N ASP A 44 -0.32 -15.74 -13.55
CA ASP A 44 -0.28 -15.21 -14.92
C ASP A 44 -1.62 -14.53 -15.27
N LEU A 45 -1.57 -13.34 -15.84
CA LEU A 45 -2.73 -12.48 -16.16
C LEU A 45 -3.30 -12.72 -17.56
N GLU A 46 -2.67 -13.57 -18.38
CA GLU A 46 -3.02 -13.80 -19.80
C GLU A 46 -2.88 -12.57 -20.73
N PHE A 47 -2.70 -11.36 -20.20
CA PHE A 47 -2.45 -10.12 -20.93
C PHE A 47 -1.25 -9.35 -20.37
N ASP A 48 -0.62 -8.52 -21.21
CA ASP A 48 0.42 -7.60 -20.76
C ASP A 48 -0.18 -6.37 -20.07
N THR A 49 0.55 -5.85 -19.09
CA THR A 49 0.17 -4.67 -18.29
C THR A 49 1.07 -3.47 -18.59
N LYS A 50 0.54 -2.27 -18.39
CA LYS A 50 1.24 -1.00 -18.66
C LYS A 50 1.23 -0.02 -17.49
N SER A 51 0.69 -0.40 -16.34
CA SER A 51 0.58 0.45 -15.17
C SER A 51 0.62 -0.34 -13.88
N ASP A 52 0.75 0.39 -12.77
CA ASP A 52 0.45 -0.15 -11.45
C ASP A 52 -1.00 -0.65 -11.39
N ALA A 53 -1.22 -1.62 -10.52
CA ALA A 53 -2.51 -2.19 -10.16
C ALA A 53 -2.86 -1.80 -8.72
N HIS A 54 -4.12 -1.95 -8.31
CA HIS A 54 -4.55 -1.69 -6.94
C HIS A 54 -5.16 -2.93 -6.31
N TYR A 55 -4.68 -3.29 -5.12
CA TYR A 55 -5.34 -4.27 -4.27
C TYR A 55 -6.48 -3.61 -3.46
N HIS A 56 -7.62 -4.28 -3.39
CA HIS A 56 -8.77 -3.91 -2.58
C HIS A 56 -9.64 -5.15 -2.27
N GLN A 57 -9.83 -5.47 -0.97
CA GLN A 57 -10.74 -6.52 -0.47
C GLN A 57 -10.66 -7.86 -1.25
N GLY A 58 -9.47 -8.47 -1.29
CA GLY A 58 -9.25 -9.75 -1.97
C GLY A 58 -9.17 -9.67 -3.50
N LYS A 59 -9.27 -8.48 -4.10
CA LYS A 59 -9.23 -8.27 -5.55
C LYS A 59 -8.07 -7.38 -5.97
N ILE A 60 -7.54 -7.61 -7.16
CA ILE A 60 -6.54 -6.76 -7.81
C ILE A 60 -7.17 -6.16 -9.06
N TYR A 61 -7.21 -4.83 -9.11
CA TYR A 61 -7.69 -4.05 -10.24
C TYR A 61 -6.48 -3.66 -11.09
N VAL A 62 -6.50 -4.01 -12.38
CA VAL A 62 -5.35 -3.85 -13.27
C VAL A 62 -5.80 -3.47 -14.68
N LEU A 63 -5.01 -2.62 -15.34
CA LEU A 63 -5.19 -2.29 -16.75
C LEU A 63 -4.26 -3.13 -17.63
N ASN A 64 -4.79 -3.62 -18.74
CA ASN A 64 -3.95 -4.17 -19.81
C ASN A 64 -3.33 -3.04 -20.67
N ILE A 65 -2.55 -3.41 -21.68
CA ILE A 65 -1.94 -2.46 -22.64
C ILE A 65 -2.95 -1.66 -23.46
N ASP A 66 -4.18 -2.16 -23.62
CA ASP A 66 -5.28 -1.53 -24.37
C ASP A 66 -6.20 -0.70 -23.46
N HIS A 67 -5.80 -0.48 -22.20
CA HIS A 67 -6.54 0.30 -21.21
C HIS A 67 -7.91 -0.29 -20.83
N GLN A 68 -8.07 -1.60 -21.05
CA GLN A 68 -9.18 -2.36 -20.53
C GLN A 68 -8.92 -2.71 -19.05
N LEU A 69 -9.90 -2.40 -18.20
CA LEU A 69 -9.86 -2.75 -16.78
C LEU A 69 -10.22 -4.22 -16.59
N TYR A 70 -9.43 -4.89 -15.77
CA TYR A 70 -9.67 -6.25 -15.28
C TYR A 70 -9.63 -6.26 -13.76
N THR A 71 -10.45 -7.14 -13.20
CA THR A 71 -10.42 -7.48 -11.78
C THR A 71 -9.95 -8.92 -11.66
N VAL A 72 -8.97 -9.14 -10.79
CA VAL A 72 -8.38 -10.45 -10.52
C VAL A 72 -8.71 -10.83 -9.09
N ASP A 73 -9.44 -11.92 -8.90
CA ASP A 73 -9.70 -12.46 -7.57
C ASP A 73 -8.44 -13.17 -7.05
N THR A 74 -7.94 -12.75 -5.90
CA THR A 74 -6.67 -13.29 -5.37
C THR A 74 -6.81 -14.71 -4.81
N SER A 75 -8.04 -15.15 -4.49
CA SER A 75 -8.34 -16.49 -3.98
C SER A 75 -8.63 -17.47 -5.10
N SER A 76 -9.62 -17.19 -5.95
CA SER A 76 -10.04 -18.08 -7.04
C SER A 76 -9.11 -18.00 -8.25
N LYS A 77 -8.32 -16.93 -8.34
CA LYS A 77 -7.51 -16.58 -9.52
C LYS A 77 -8.32 -16.27 -10.76
N GLU A 78 -9.63 -16.04 -10.60
CA GLU A 78 -10.51 -15.65 -11.68
C GLU A 78 -10.16 -14.24 -12.16
N ILE A 79 -10.17 -14.04 -13.48
CA ILE A 79 -9.89 -12.78 -14.15
C ILE A 79 -11.15 -12.33 -14.88
N ILE A 80 -11.73 -11.21 -14.44
CA ILE A 80 -12.99 -10.69 -14.95
C ILE A 80 -12.74 -9.33 -15.61
N ARG A 81 -13.05 -9.25 -16.91
CA ARG A 81 -13.09 -7.98 -17.64
C ARG A 81 -14.20 -7.09 -17.06
N GLN A 82 -13.87 -5.83 -16.81
CA GLN A 82 -14.82 -4.84 -16.29
C GLN A 82 -15.38 -3.97 -17.42
N ASP A 83 -16.62 -3.49 -17.31
CA ASP A 83 -17.25 -2.70 -18.40
C ASP A 83 -16.76 -1.25 -18.46
N GLN A 84 -16.10 -0.77 -17.41
CA GLN A 84 -15.58 0.59 -17.34
C GLN A 84 -14.51 0.83 -18.41
N GLN A 85 -14.80 1.76 -19.32
CA GLN A 85 -13.84 2.25 -20.30
C GLN A 85 -12.99 3.37 -19.69
N ILE A 86 -11.68 3.18 -19.67
CA ILE A 86 -10.71 4.10 -19.09
C ILE A 86 -9.88 4.71 -20.22
N PHE A 87 -9.52 6.00 -20.10
CA PHE A 87 -8.71 6.70 -21.11
C PHE A 87 -7.36 6.00 -21.41
N ASN A 88 -6.75 6.30 -22.58
CA ASN A 88 -5.77 5.44 -23.28
C ASN A 88 -4.31 6.01 -23.36
N VAL A 89 -3.76 6.63 -22.30
CA VAL A 89 -2.41 7.24 -22.40
C VAL A 89 -1.45 7.10 -21.17
N PHE A 90 -1.89 6.98 -19.91
CA PHE A 90 -1.16 7.15 -18.63
C PHE A 90 -1.77 6.42 -17.39
N THR A 91 -1.38 6.77 -16.16
CA THR A 91 -2.01 6.28 -14.90
C THR A 91 -3.38 6.95 -14.73
N PHE A 92 -4.46 6.16 -14.68
CA PHE A 92 -5.82 6.69 -14.81
C PHE A 92 -6.83 6.30 -13.77
N PHE A 93 -6.53 5.28 -12.97
CA PHE A 93 -7.42 4.91 -11.90
C PHE A 93 -6.63 4.78 -10.61
N SER A 94 -7.35 4.90 -9.52
CA SER A 94 -6.85 4.59 -8.19
C SER A 94 -8.00 4.14 -7.33
N ILE A 95 -7.69 3.32 -6.34
CA ILE A 95 -8.61 3.01 -5.26
C ILE A 95 -8.14 3.70 -3.99
N ILE A 96 -9.00 4.54 -3.41
CA ILE A 96 -8.82 5.12 -2.08
C ILE A 96 -10.01 4.66 -1.23
N ASP A 97 -9.70 3.87 -0.20
CA ASP A 97 -10.71 3.25 0.66
C ASP A 97 -11.62 2.35 -0.20
N ASP A 98 -12.94 2.55 -0.15
CA ASP A 98 -13.91 1.84 -0.98
C ASP A 98 -14.28 2.60 -2.27
N PHE A 99 -13.49 3.60 -2.68
CA PHE A 99 -13.81 4.41 -3.85
C PHE A 99 -12.81 4.19 -4.99
N PHE A 100 -13.35 3.84 -6.15
CA PHE A 100 -12.65 3.75 -7.41
C PHE A 100 -12.74 5.08 -8.14
N ILE A 101 -11.60 5.77 -8.25
CA ILE A 101 -11.46 7.06 -8.90
C ILE A 101 -10.83 6.83 -10.27
N PHE A 102 -11.42 7.33 -11.36
CA PHE A 102 -10.86 7.14 -12.69
C PHE A 102 -11.20 8.24 -13.70
N ASN A 103 -10.40 8.35 -14.75
CA ASN A 103 -10.70 9.18 -15.92
C ASN A 103 -11.38 8.35 -17.00
N ASP A 104 -12.54 8.80 -17.48
CA ASP A 104 -13.21 8.20 -18.65
C ASP A 104 -12.53 8.63 -19.96
N ILE A 105 -13.02 8.09 -21.07
CA ILE A 105 -12.51 8.36 -22.43
C ILE A 105 -12.58 9.85 -22.82
N ASP A 106 -13.49 10.61 -22.22
CA ASP A 106 -13.71 12.05 -22.44
C ASP A 106 -12.91 12.91 -21.44
N LEU A 107 -11.97 12.32 -20.69
CA LEU A 107 -11.12 12.98 -19.70
C LEU A 107 -11.89 13.59 -18.52
N ASN A 108 -13.09 13.11 -18.25
CA ASN A 108 -13.86 13.44 -17.07
C ASN A 108 -13.43 12.55 -15.91
N LEU A 109 -13.24 13.15 -14.74
CA LEU A 109 -12.93 12.39 -13.54
C LEU A 109 -14.22 11.91 -12.86
N PHE A 110 -14.34 10.59 -12.72
CA PHE A 110 -15.43 9.90 -12.04
C PHE A 110 -14.95 9.25 -10.75
N VAL A 111 -15.91 9.09 -9.84
CA VAL A 111 -15.74 8.30 -8.62
C VAL A 111 -16.88 7.28 -8.56
N VAL A 112 -16.54 6.05 -8.23
CA VAL A 112 -17.48 4.95 -8.02
C VAL A 112 -17.26 4.40 -6.62
N ASN A 113 -18.32 4.34 -5.82
CA ASN A 113 -18.29 3.61 -4.56
C ASN A 113 -18.33 2.09 -4.87
N LEU A 114 -17.32 1.33 -4.47
CA LEU A 114 -17.20 -0.10 -4.75
C LEU A 114 -18.18 -0.95 -3.94
N MET A 115 -18.73 -0.41 -2.84
CA MET A 115 -19.73 -1.08 -2.00
C MET A 115 -21.15 -0.87 -2.55
N THR A 116 -21.48 0.35 -2.96
CA THR A 116 -22.85 0.69 -3.44
C THR A 116 -22.98 0.68 -4.96
N LEU A 117 -21.85 0.68 -5.68
CA LEU A 117 -21.73 0.85 -7.13
C LEU A 117 -22.25 2.20 -7.65
N GLU A 118 -22.53 3.15 -6.75
CA GLU A 118 -22.94 4.49 -7.13
C GLU A 118 -21.78 5.22 -7.82
N LYS A 119 -22.07 5.72 -9.03
CA LYS A 119 -21.14 6.46 -9.88
C LYS A 119 -21.54 7.93 -9.92
N PHE A 120 -20.58 8.81 -9.67
CA PHE A 120 -20.78 10.25 -9.84
C PHE A 120 -19.60 10.90 -10.55
N LYS A 121 -19.92 11.92 -11.35
CA LYS A 121 -18.94 12.76 -12.03
C LYS A 121 -18.49 13.86 -11.07
N THR A 122 -17.19 14.13 -11.03
CA THR A 122 -16.64 15.25 -10.26
C THR A 122 -16.61 16.53 -11.09
N ASP A 123 -16.27 17.67 -10.48
CA ASP A 123 -16.13 18.95 -11.20
C ASP A 123 -14.84 19.04 -12.04
N PHE A 124 -13.95 18.04 -11.92
CA PHE A 124 -12.70 18.00 -12.67
C PHE A 124 -12.91 17.38 -14.07
N ASN A 125 -12.68 18.20 -15.09
CA ASN A 125 -12.71 17.82 -16.50
C ASN A 125 -11.32 17.97 -17.13
N ASN A 126 -11.12 17.41 -18.32
CA ASN A 126 -9.82 17.40 -19.03
C ASN A 126 -8.67 16.89 -18.15
N CYS A 127 -8.94 15.84 -17.36
CA CYS A 127 -7.97 15.19 -16.49
C CYS A 127 -7.17 14.14 -17.27
N TYR A 128 -5.87 14.37 -17.44
CA TYR A 128 -4.98 13.50 -18.21
C TYR A 128 -4.27 12.47 -17.37
N ARG A 129 -4.03 12.73 -16.08
CA ARG A 129 -3.34 11.79 -15.19
C ARG A 129 -3.87 11.89 -13.77
N LEU A 130 -3.88 10.74 -13.10
CA LEU A 130 -4.29 10.56 -11.73
C LEU A 130 -3.16 9.84 -10.99
N TYR A 131 -2.70 10.42 -9.88
CA TYR A 131 -1.79 9.77 -8.95
C TYR A 131 -2.32 9.93 -7.53
N THR A 132 -2.10 8.94 -6.67
CA THR A 132 -2.62 8.96 -5.31
C THR A 132 -1.56 8.56 -4.30
N PHE A 133 -1.69 9.11 -3.10
CA PHE A 133 -0.94 8.66 -1.94
C PHE A 133 -1.72 8.99 -0.68
N LEU A 134 -2.00 7.96 0.12
CA LEU A 134 -2.88 8.04 1.29
C LEU A 134 -4.29 8.53 0.89
N ASP A 135 -4.69 9.69 1.40
CA ASP A 135 -5.93 10.40 1.14
C ASP A 135 -5.76 11.55 0.13
N LYS A 136 -4.60 11.68 -0.51
CA LYS A 136 -4.34 12.76 -1.47
C LYS A 136 -4.34 12.26 -2.89
N VAL A 137 -4.85 13.13 -3.75
CA VAL A 137 -5.01 12.91 -5.18
C VAL A 137 -4.30 14.02 -5.93
N LEU A 138 -3.38 13.66 -6.80
CA LEU A 138 -2.74 14.57 -7.74
C LEU A 138 -3.37 14.38 -9.12
N LEU A 139 -3.99 15.44 -9.61
CA LEU A 139 -4.58 15.54 -10.93
C LEU A 139 -3.67 16.34 -11.83
N HIS A 140 -3.52 15.91 -13.09
CA HIS A 140 -2.90 16.69 -14.15
C HIS A 140 -3.98 17.06 -15.17
N CYS A 141 -4.46 18.30 -15.10
CA CYS A 141 -5.60 18.79 -15.86
C CYS A 141 -5.19 19.85 -16.89
N LYS A 142 -5.94 19.94 -17.99
CA LYS A 142 -5.85 21.06 -18.93
C LYS A 142 -6.99 22.06 -18.64
N VAL A 143 -6.64 23.24 -18.16
CA VAL A 143 -7.56 24.33 -17.81
C VAL A 143 -7.17 25.55 -18.63
N GLU A 144 -8.10 26.12 -19.39
CA GLU A 144 -7.86 27.31 -20.24
C GLU A 144 -6.62 27.17 -21.14
N GLN A 145 -6.48 26.02 -21.80
CA GLN A 145 -5.32 25.65 -22.64
C GLN A 145 -3.97 25.49 -21.93
N GLN A 146 -3.93 25.62 -20.61
CA GLN A 146 -2.72 25.44 -19.80
C GLN A 146 -2.78 24.14 -19.00
N PHE A 147 -1.62 23.53 -18.75
CA PHE A 147 -1.53 22.35 -17.90
C PHE A 147 -1.29 22.73 -16.45
N TRP A 148 -2.08 22.11 -15.58
CA TRP A 148 -2.09 22.35 -14.15
C TRP A 148 -1.98 21.03 -13.40
N PHE A 149 -1.16 21.06 -12.36
CA PHE A 149 -1.20 20.09 -11.27
C PHE A 149 -2.14 20.60 -10.21
N ILE A 150 -3.16 19.80 -9.89
CA ILE A 150 -4.13 20.10 -8.83
C ILE A 150 -4.00 18.99 -7.79
N VAL A 151 -3.63 19.36 -6.57
CA VAL A 151 -3.57 18.45 -5.42
C VAL A 151 -4.86 18.60 -4.65
N CYS A 152 -5.58 17.50 -4.50
CA CYS A 152 -6.83 17.42 -3.76
C CYS A 152 -6.68 16.50 -2.54
N GLN A 153 -7.44 16.76 -1.49
CA GLN A 153 -7.74 15.79 -0.46
C GLN A 153 -9.01 15.03 -0.84
N PHE A 154 -8.95 13.71 -0.74
CA PHE A 154 -10.09 12.83 -0.92
C PHE A 154 -10.69 12.49 0.44
N ASN A 155 -12.00 12.70 0.58
CA ASN A 155 -12.72 12.32 1.78
C ASN A 155 -14.14 11.90 1.40
N ASN A 156 -14.49 10.65 1.68
CA ASN A 156 -15.83 10.08 1.48
C ASN A 156 -16.45 10.42 0.11
N GLY A 157 -15.71 10.12 -0.96
CA GLY A 157 -16.17 10.39 -2.32
C GLY A 157 -15.92 11.81 -2.83
N GLN A 158 -15.61 12.78 -1.97
CA GLN A 158 -15.42 14.18 -2.37
C GLN A 158 -13.94 14.54 -2.52
N LEU A 159 -13.64 15.38 -3.51
CA LEU A 159 -12.31 15.95 -3.75
C LEU A 159 -12.31 17.43 -3.38
N THR A 160 -11.53 17.79 -2.37
CA THR A 160 -11.31 19.19 -1.97
C THR A 160 -9.94 19.65 -2.45
N GLU A 161 -9.88 20.67 -3.31
CA GLU A 161 -8.62 21.23 -3.79
C GLU A 161 -7.83 21.84 -2.62
N LEU A 162 -6.56 21.43 -2.49
CA LEU A 162 -5.61 21.95 -1.50
C LEU A 162 -4.60 22.91 -2.12
N LYS A 163 -4.12 22.58 -3.32
CA LYS A 163 -3.05 23.32 -3.99
C LYS A 163 -3.16 23.17 -5.50
N ARG A 164 -2.88 24.26 -6.22
CA ARG A 164 -2.79 24.27 -7.68
C ARG A 164 -1.49 24.88 -8.14
N MET A 165 -0.85 24.25 -9.13
CA MET A 165 0.46 24.64 -9.63
C MET A 165 0.53 24.43 -11.13
N GLN A 166 0.97 25.45 -11.87
CA GLN A 166 1.15 25.31 -13.31
C GLN A 166 2.36 24.42 -13.63
N GLY A 167 2.19 23.50 -14.58
CA GLY A 167 3.28 22.65 -15.06
C GLY A 167 2.81 21.52 -15.97
N ILE A 168 3.77 20.85 -16.61
CA ILE A 168 3.53 19.76 -17.56
C ILE A 168 4.30 18.53 -17.11
N ILE A 169 3.69 17.36 -17.29
CA ILE A 169 4.39 16.08 -17.18
C ILE A 169 4.85 15.63 -18.58
N ASP A 170 6.16 15.66 -18.84
CA ASP A 170 6.70 15.07 -20.07
C ASP A 170 6.79 13.54 -19.95
N GLN A 171 6.68 12.84 -21.08
CA GLN A 171 6.89 11.40 -21.14
C GLN A 171 8.39 11.07 -21.18
N PRO A 172 8.84 9.88 -20.74
CA PRO A 172 8.13 8.87 -19.96
C PRO A 172 8.49 9.01 -18.48
N MET A 173 7.56 9.43 -17.62
CA MET A 173 7.82 9.46 -16.18
C MET A 173 7.05 8.37 -15.45
N PHE A 174 7.82 7.33 -15.10
CA PHE A 174 7.81 6.59 -13.83
C PHE A 174 6.45 6.39 -13.18
N HIS A 175 5.77 5.31 -13.59
CA HIS A 175 4.43 4.97 -13.13
C HIS A 175 4.33 4.51 -11.67
N SER A 176 5.45 4.15 -11.03
CA SER A 176 5.46 3.63 -9.67
C SER A 176 5.59 4.73 -8.62
N ASN A 177 4.49 5.11 -7.97
CA ASN A 177 4.56 6.08 -6.88
C ASN A 177 3.78 5.65 -5.62
N ASN A 178 4.22 4.55 -5.02
CA ASN A 178 3.72 4.14 -3.71
C ASN A 178 4.28 5.04 -2.58
N LEU A 179 5.11 6.03 -2.91
CA LEU A 179 5.76 6.95 -1.98
C LEU A 179 5.14 8.34 -1.94
N GLY A 180 4.15 8.64 -2.78
CA GLY A 180 3.59 9.98 -2.91
C GLY A 180 4.52 11.03 -3.52
N LEU A 181 5.60 10.64 -4.20
CA LEU A 181 6.53 11.51 -4.91
C LEU A 181 6.31 11.52 -6.43
N GLN A 182 5.94 12.66 -7.00
CA GLN A 182 5.77 12.81 -8.45
C GLN A 182 6.74 13.85 -9.01
N LYS A 183 7.56 13.46 -10.00
CA LYS A 183 8.46 14.41 -10.68
C LYS A 183 7.68 15.33 -11.64
N ILE A 184 8.03 16.61 -11.64
CA ILE A 184 7.65 17.64 -12.61
C ILE A 184 8.85 17.88 -13.54
N TYR A 185 8.67 17.60 -14.83
CA TYR A 185 9.79 17.58 -15.79
C TYR A 185 10.42 18.96 -16.01
N ARG A 186 9.62 19.95 -16.42
CA ARG A 186 10.15 21.28 -16.84
C ARG A 186 10.88 22.05 -15.75
N LYS A 187 10.61 21.73 -14.48
CA LYS A 187 11.22 22.42 -13.33
C LYS A 187 12.24 21.54 -12.59
N ASN A 188 12.43 20.29 -13.02
CA ASN A 188 13.21 19.28 -12.33
C ASN A 188 12.84 19.09 -10.84
N GLN A 189 11.56 19.28 -10.54
CA GLN A 189 11.03 19.34 -9.18
C GLN A 189 10.28 18.05 -8.82
N ILE A 190 10.13 17.77 -7.53
CA ILE A 190 9.29 16.69 -7.01
C ILE A 190 8.13 17.29 -6.22
N ILE A 191 6.91 16.84 -6.51
CA ILE A 191 5.72 17.03 -5.68
C ILE A 191 5.72 15.89 -4.66
N ASP A 192 5.84 16.24 -3.37
CA ASP A 192 5.63 15.31 -2.26
C ASP A 192 4.18 15.44 -1.77
N LEU A 193 3.36 14.43 -2.05
CA LEU A 193 1.98 14.37 -1.59
C LEU A 193 1.89 14.21 -0.08
N SER A 194 2.88 13.67 0.61
CA SER A 194 2.87 13.67 2.08
C SER A 194 3.00 15.08 2.66
N ASP A 195 3.70 15.97 1.95
CA ASP A 195 4.15 17.27 2.43
C ASP A 195 4.04 18.33 1.33
N ILE A 196 2.79 18.66 0.97
CA ILE A 196 2.45 19.49 -0.19
C ILE A 196 2.95 20.95 -0.07
N TYR A 197 3.33 21.37 1.14
CA TYR A 197 3.78 22.72 1.45
C TYR A 197 5.30 22.85 1.47
N SER A 198 6.02 21.74 1.54
CA SER A 198 7.49 21.75 1.46
C SER A 198 7.97 22.32 0.12
N GLU A 199 9.12 23.00 0.15
CA GLU A 199 9.79 23.49 -1.05
C GLU A 199 10.12 22.31 -1.97
N MET A 200 9.95 22.53 -3.27
CA MET A 200 10.14 21.46 -4.24
C MET A 200 11.61 21.06 -4.31
N ILE A 201 11.87 19.78 -4.18
CA ILE A 201 13.24 19.24 -4.12
C ILE A 201 13.76 19.08 -5.55
N ASP A 202 14.85 19.79 -5.87
CA ASP A 202 15.55 19.66 -7.15
C ASP A 202 16.35 18.34 -7.17
N LYS A 203 16.07 17.45 -8.13
CA LYS A 203 16.79 16.17 -8.25
C LYS A 203 17.01 15.72 -9.69
N SER A 204 18.22 15.21 -9.95
CA SER A 204 18.59 14.58 -11.22
C SER A 204 17.63 13.45 -11.62
N ALA A 205 17.53 13.20 -12.93
CA ALA A 205 16.73 12.09 -13.46
C ALA A 205 17.31 10.75 -12.96
N LYS A 206 16.49 9.93 -12.31
CA LYS A 206 16.85 8.56 -11.95
C LYS A 206 16.34 7.62 -13.03
N SER A 207 17.20 6.75 -13.52
CA SER A 207 16.89 5.83 -14.63
C SER A 207 16.42 4.45 -14.17
N ASN A 208 16.53 4.12 -12.88
CA ASN A 208 16.31 2.75 -12.40
C ASN A 208 15.40 2.70 -11.18
N GLN A 209 14.57 1.66 -11.13
CA GLN A 209 13.80 1.28 -9.96
C GLN A 209 14.63 0.41 -9.02
N PHE A 210 14.37 0.56 -7.73
CA PHE A 210 14.91 -0.25 -6.66
C PHE A 210 13.77 -0.93 -5.91
N TYR A 211 14.02 -2.13 -5.40
CA TYR A 211 13.06 -2.82 -4.56
C TYR A 211 13.07 -2.23 -3.14
N HIS A 212 11.88 -2.02 -2.60
CA HIS A 212 11.62 -1.65 -1.23
C HIS A 212 10.66 -2.66 -0.58
N PRO A 213 10.99 -3.22 0.60
CA PRO A 213 10.18 -4.27 1.24
C PRO A 213 8.74 -3.88 1.59
N ILE A 214 8.42 -2.58 1.66
CA ILE A 214 7.05 -2.10 1.94
C ILE A 214 6.32 -1.67 0.66
N TYR A 215 7.06 -1.10 -0.30
CA TYR A 215 6.49 -0.37 -1.42
C TYR A 215 6.61 -1.10 -2.74
N GLY A 216 7.37 -2.20 -2.80
CA GLY A 216 7.72 -2.82 -4.07
C GLY A 216 8.75 -1.96 -4.83
N ALA A 217 8.54 -1.73 -6.12
CA ALA A 217 9.42 -0.96 -6.96
C ALA A 217 9.29 0.55 -6.71
N THR A 218 10.42 1.23 -6.52
CA THR A 218 10.48 2.69 -6.32
C THR A 218 11.72 3.32 -6.97
N PHE A 219 11.59 4.54 -7.46
CA PHE A 219 12.71 5.35 -7.93
C PHE A 219 13.40 6.13 -6.79
N TRP A 220 12.75 6.29 -5.65
CA TRP A 220 13.15 7.21 -4.59
C TRP A 220 13.31 6.51 -3.22
N PRO A 221 14.15 5.47 -3.12
CA PRO A 221 14.32 4.72 -1.87
C PRO A 221 14.79 5.60 -0.70
N GLU A 222 15.48 6.70 -0.96
CA GLU A 222 15.97 7.61 0.08
C GLU A 222 14.86 8.37 0.84
N TYR A 223 13.64 8.41 0.30
CA TYR A 223 12.48 9.05 0.97
C TYR A 223 11.63 8.05 1.74
N SER A 224 11.92 6.75 1.63
CA SER A 224 11.03 5.73 2.13
C SER A 224 10.89 5.75 3.65
N GLN A 225 11.89 6.21 4.40
CA GLN A 225 11.82 6.19 5.87
C GLN A 225 10.72 7.10 6.43
N LYS A 226 10.61 8.35 5.96
CA LYS A 226 9.53 9.29 6.34
C LYS A 226 8.17 8.76 5.90
N GLN A 227 8.09 8.31 4.63
CA GLN A 227 6.83 7.90 4.03
C GLN A 227 6.29 6.57 4.59
N SER A 228 7.19 5.63 4.94
CA SER A 228 6.81 4.26 5.35
C SER A 228 5.91 4.28 6.56
N ARG A 229 6.18 5.17 7.50
CA ARG A 229 5.37 5.29 8.71
C ARG A 229 3.93 5.71 8.39
N LEU A 230 3.76 6.79 7.62
CA LEU A 230 2.43 7.30 7.25
C LEU A 230 1.67 6.28 6.42
N TYR A 231 2.35 5.70 5.42
CA TYR A 231 1.77 4.67 4.56
C TYR A 231 1.30 3.44 5.33
N LEU A 232 2.15 2.87 6.19
CA LEU A 232 1.78 1.71 6.98
C LEU A 232 0.64 2.01 7.95
N GLN A 233 0.65 3.18 8.62
CA GLN A 233 -0.44 3.57 9.52
C GLN A 233 -1.79 3.63 8.78
N THR A 234 -1.81 4.27 7.62
CA THR A 234 -3.01 4.34 6.79
C THR A 234 -3.42 2.97 6.26
N LEU A 235 -2.47 2.16 5.77
CA LEU A 235 -2.77 0.85 5.21
C LEU A 235 -3.31 -0.12 6.28
N ILE A 236 -2.76 -0.09 7.50
CA ILE A 236 -3.29 -0.89 8.61
C ILE A 236 -4.73 -0.49 8.92
N GLY A 237 -5.04 0.81 8.95
CA GLY A 237 -6.40 1.29 9.15
C GLY A 237 -7.37 0.82 8.07
N LYS A 238 -6.93 0.75 6.81
CA LYS A 238 -7.75 0.28 5.67
C LYS A 238 -7.94 -1.24 5.65
N LEU A 239 -6.98 -2.00 6.13
CA LEU A 239 -7.00 -3.47 6.06
C LEU A 239 -7.48 -4.14 7.34
N GLU A 240 -7.81 -3.37 8.38
CA GLU A 240 -8.43 -3.90 9.59
C GLU A 240 -9.78 -4.59 9.28
N ASP A 241 -10.57 -3.98 8.39
CA ASP A 241 -11.89 -4.50 7.99
C ASP A 241 -11.84 -5.35 6.71
N ASP A 242 -10.65 -5.59 6.15
CA ASP A 242 -10.47 -6.45 4.98
C ASP A 242 -10.52 -7.93 5.40
N GLU A 243 -11.70 -8.55 5.29
CA GLU A 243 -11.92 -9.94 5.67
C GLU A 243 -10.93 -10.92 5.02
N PHE A 244 -10.50 -10.66 3.78
CA PHE A 244 -9.57 -11.54 3.09
C PHE A 244 -8.21 -11.50 3.79
N VAL A 245 -7.67 -10.30 4.04
CA VAL A 245 -6.40 -10.13 4.76
C VAL A 245 -6.45 -10.72 6.16
N GLN A 246 -7.58 -10.58 6.87
CA GLN A 246 -7.74 -11.14 8.21
C GLN A 246 -7.74 -12.68 8.22
N LYS A 247 -8.13 -13.34 7.12
CA LYS A 247 -8.10 -14.80 6.97
C LYS A 247 -6.72 -15.33 6.54
N LEU A 248 -5.83 -14.47 6.04
CA LEU A 248 -4.49 -14.88 5.61
C LEU A 248 -3.56 -15.16 6.79
N GLU A 249 -2.69 -16.17 6.62
CA GLU A 249 -1.57 -16.39 7.55
C GLU A 249 -0.50 -15.31 7.33
N GLN A 250 -0.50 -14.31 8.21
CA GLN A 250 0.46 -13.21 8.15
C GLN A 250 1.79 -13.58 8.81
N PRO A 251 2.95 -13.25 8.19
CA PRO A 251 4.24 -13.30 8.86
C PRO A 251 4.20 -12.54 10.19
N GLU A 252 4.90 -13.05 11.20
CA GLU A 252 4.84 -12.53 12.59
C GLU A 252 5.03 -11.00 12.67
N GLY A 253 5.96 -10.45 11.89
CA GLY A 253 6.21 -9.00 11.84
C GLY A 253 5.02 -8.19 11.32
N LYS A 254 4.37 -8.63 10.24
CA LYS A 254 3.17 -7.98 9.69
C LYS A 254 2.00 -8.11 10.66
N ARG A 255 1.81 -9.29 11.24
CA ARG A 255 0.79 -9.56 12.24
C ARG A 255 0.93 -8.65 13.47
N LYS A 256 2.16 -8.46 13.98
CA LYS A 256 2.42 -7.54 15.10
C LYS A 256 2.02 -6.10 14.77
N LEU A 257 2.30 -5.63 13.55
CA LEU A 257 1.91 -4.28 13.11
C LEU A 257 0.39 -4.11 13.09
N LEU A 258 -0.36 -5.07 12.53
CA LEU A 258 -1.83 -5.05 12.55
C LEU A 258 -2.37 -5.02 13.99
N LEU A 259 -1.88 -5.92 14.86
CA LEU A 259 -2.33 -6.03 16.25
C LEU A 259 -2.02 -4.79 17.10
N GLN A 260 -0.88 -4.14 16.88
CA GLN A 260 -0.52 -2.91 17.61
C GLN A 260 -1.53 -1.79 17.34
N HIS A 261 -1.95 -1.62 16.09
CA HIS A 261 -2.91 -0.59 15.72
C HIS A 261 -4.30 -0.82 16.32
N SER A 262 -4.82 -2.06 16.26
CA SER A 262 -6.11 -2.40 16.88
C SER A 262 -6.10 -2.16 18.40
N ASN A 263 -4.98 -2.45 19.08
CA ASN A 263 -4.82 -2.17 20.51
C ASN A 263 -4.77 -0.67 20.83
N GLU A 264 -4.12 0.14 20.00
CA GLU A 264 -4.10 1.60 20.18
C GLU A 264 -5.50 2.22 20.02
N LYS A 265 -6.31 1.73 19.07
CA LYS A 265 -7.73 2.12 18.95
C LYS A 265 -8.55 1.69 20.17
N LEU A 266 -8.38 0.45 20.64
CA LEU A 266 -9.05 -0.05 21.84
C LEU A 266 -8.68 0.74 23.10
N GLN A 267 -7.43 1.20 23.23
CA GLN A 267 -7.03 2.06 24.36
C GLN A 267 -7.61 3.47 24.24
N LYS A 268 -7.77 3.99 23.02
CA LYS A 268 -8.44 5.28 22.78
C LYS A 268 -9.95 5.20 22.99
N SER A 269 -10.61 4.09 22.64
CA SER A 269 -12.04 3.88 22.88
C SER A 269 -12.36 3.52 24.34
N ASN A 270 -11.49 2.74 25.02
CA ASN A 270 -11.65 2.39 26.44
C ASN A 270 -11.33 3.52 27.43
N LYS A 271 -11.00 4.74 26.98
CA LYS A 271 -11.15 5.93 27.83
C LYS A 271 -12.61 6.20 28.22
N LEU A 272 -13.57 5.50 27.59
CA LEU A 272 -14.95 5.36 28.06
C LEU A 272 -15.20 3.92 28.52
N ARG A 273 -15.07 3.70 29.85
CA ARG A 273 -15.45 2.50 30.62
C ARG A 273 -14.78 1.17 30.24
N PHE A 274 -13.69 0.85 30.95
CA PHE A 274 -13.14 -0.51 31.02
C PHE A 274 -14.09 -1.48 31.74
N PRO A 275 -14.48 -2.63 31.15
CA PRO A 275 -15.27 -3.63 31.84
C PRO A 275 -14.37 -4.55 32.71
N ASN A 276 -14.87 -4.92 33.89
CA ASN A 276 -14.14 -5.64 34.96
C ASN A 276 -13.50 -6.99 34.55
N HIS A 277 -13.89 -7.60 33.43
CA HIS A 277 -13.37 -8.90 33.01
C HIS A 277 -11.91 -8.86 32.52
N ILE A 278 -11.44 -7.73 31.96
CA ILE A 278 -10.02 -7.59 31.55
C ILE A 278 -9.10 -7.41 32.77
N LYS A 279 -9.58 -6.77 33.85
CA LYS A 279 -8.84 -6.73 35.13
C LYS A 279 -8.66 -8.12 35.73
N LEU A 280 -9.72 -8.95 35.68
CA LEU A 280 -9.67 -10.35 36.11
C LEU A 280 -8.76 -11.21 35.22
N PHE A 281 -8.79 -11.02 33.89
CA PHE A 281 -7.91 -11.73 32.96
C PHE A 281 -6.43 -11.34 33.15
N ALA A 282 -6.12 -10.06 33.34
CA ALA A 282 -4.76 -9.58 33.61
C ALA A 282 -4.24 -10.07 34.98
N ALA A 283 -5.10 -10.12 36.01
CA ALA A 283 -4.75 -10.71 37.30
C ALA A 283 -4.45 -12.22 37.17
N ASN A 284 -5.26 -12.97 36.43
CA ASN A 284 -5.06 -14.40 36.21
C ASN A 284 -3.82 -14.70 35.35
N CYS A 285 -3.48 -13.84 34.39
CA CYS A 285 -2.24 -13.94 33.61
C CYS A 285 -0.99 -13.64 34.44
N LYS A 286 -1.06 -12.72 35.42
CA LYS A 286 0.03 -12.48 36.38
C LYS A 286 0.24 -13.70 37.29
N VAL A 287 -0.84 -14.32 37.76
CA VAL A 287 -0.76 -15.56 38.56
C VAL A 287 -0.16 -16.71 37.74
N LYS A 288 -0.58 -16.90 36.48
CA LYS A 288 0.02 -17.91 35.59
C LYS A 288 1.51 -17.67 35.33
N LYS A 289 1.93 -16.42 35.14
CA LYS A 289 3.35 -16.08 34.98
C LYS A 289 4.14 -16.35 36.24
N HIS A 290 3.59 -16.00 37.41
CA HIS A 290 4.26 -16.23 38.69
C HIS A 290 4.35 -17.72 39.05
N ILE A 291 3.31 -18.50 38.74
CA ILE A 291 3.34 -19.98 38.87
C ILE A 291 4.40 -20.56 37.92
N LYS A 292 4.48 -20.10 36.66
CA LYS A 292 5.47 -20.60 35.70
C LYS A 292 6.91 -20.24 36.10
N GLU A 293 7.13 -19.03 36.63
CA GLU A 293 8.42 -18.59 37.16
C GLU A 293 8.82 -19.34 38.44
N SER A 294 7.85 -19.65 39.30
CA SER A 294 8.07 -20.47 40.51
C SER A 294 8.35 -21.93 40.15
N PHE A 295 7.66 -22.48 39.15
CA PHE A 295 7.88 -23.83 38.64
C PHE A 295 9.25 -23.96 37.94
N LEU A 296 9.68 -22.94 37.19
CA LEU A 296 11.01 -22.87 36.60
C LEU A 296 12.11 -22.73 37.67
N LYS A 297 11.86 -21.97 38.74
CA LYS A 297 12.79 -21.90 39.89
C LYS A 297 12.90 -23.22 40.64
N LEU A 298 11.80 -23.96 40.80
CA LEU A 298 11.80 -25.28 41.42
C LEU A 298 12.51 -26.33 40.54
N ASN A 299 12.33 -26.28 39.22
CA ASN A 299 13.01 -27.20 38.29
C ASN A 299 14.49 -26.84 38.03
N LEU A 300 14.93 -25.62 38.32
CA LEU A 300 16.35 -25.23 38.30
C LEU A 300 17.11 -25.66 39.56
N ILE A 301 16.41 -26.03 40.63
CA ILE A 301 17.04 -26.56 41.86
C ILE A 301 17.41 -28.04 41.70
N ASP A 302 16.89 -28.74 40.69
CA ASP A 302 17.00 -30.21 40.56
C ASP A 302 17.83 -30.69 39.34
N LEU A 303 18.64 -29.80 38.74
CA LEU A 303 19.49 -30.14 37.57
C LEU A 303 20.98 -29.83 37.74
N ASN A 304 21.42 -29.51 38.97
CA ASN A 304 22.84 -29.38 39.34
C ASN A 304 23.31 -30.41 40.39
N ALA A 305 22.50 -31.40 40.72
CA ALA A 305 22.92 -32.56 41.51
C ALA A 305 22.89 -33.78 40.58
N HIS A 306 24.02 -34.50 40.50
CA HIS A 306 24.27 -35.71 39.71
C HIS A 306 24.83 -35.48 38.30
N LEU A 307 26.15 -35.29 38.24
CA LEU A 307 27.11 -36.19 37.59
C LEU A 307 28.51 -35.55 37.61
N VAL A 308 29.43 -36.04 38.46
CA VAL A 308 30.68 -36.74 38.07
C VAL A 308 31.11 -37.59 39.27
N VAL A 309 31.52 -38.80 38.92
CA VAL A 309 31.89 -40.00 39.68
C VAL A 309 33.39 -39.95 40.05
N ASP A 310 33.71 -40.55 41.20
CA ASP A 310 34.98 -41.15 41.69
C ASP A 310 36.33 -40.43 41.54
N ASP A 311 37.04 -40.19 42.66
CA ASP A 311 38.19 -41.03 43.07
C ASP A 311 38.86 -40.57 44.41
N PHE A 312 39.52 -41.54 45.06
CA PHE A 312 40.40 -41.52 46.26
C PHE A 312 39.69 -41.51 47.64
N GLU A 313 39.79 -42.52 48.51
CA GLU A 313 40.81 -43.57 48.77
C GLU A 313 40.18 -44.95 49.04
#